data_AF-A0A7J7HFI6-F1
#
_entry.id   AF-A0A7J7HFI6-F1
#
_cell.length_a   1.000
_cell.length_b   1.000
_cell.length_c   1.000
_cell.angle_alpha   90.00
_cell.angle_beta   90.00
_cell.angle_gamma   90.00
#
_symmetry.space_group_name_H-M   'P 1'
#
loop_
_entity.id
_entity.type
_entity.pdbx_description
1 polymer ?
#
loop_
_entity_poly.entity_id
_entity_poly.type
_entity_poly.pdbx_seq_one_letter_code
_entity_poly.pdbx_strand_id
1 'polypeptide(L)'
;MESPSSPIKKRKKILSITDPHLTTTRITELQTSQSISFANSVWIDRSFSLNPSYKRILESSYNAKAKEVDFSNKADQVINEVNSWVKNETKGLIKNLLPPGSLYDDTVLLFARYTAKDNRIKNSIKHIQET
;
A
#
# COMPACT_ATOMS: atom_id res chain seq x y z
N MET A 1 -44.50 -25.22 -23.79
CA MET A 1 -44.33 -24.39 -22.59
C MET A 1 -42.90 -24.57 -22.10
N GLU A 2 -41.98 -23.75 -22.61
CA GLU A 2 -40.60 -23.72 -22.13
C GLU A 2 -40.53 -22.77 -20.92
N SER A 3 -39.93 -23.24 -19.82
CA SER A 3 -39.62 -22.39 -18.66
C SER A 3 -38.34 -21.59 -18.96
N PRO A 4 -38.24 -20.32 -18.53
CA PRO A 4 -37.08 -19.50 -18.84
C PRO A 4 -35.85 -19.97 -18.04
N SER A 5 -34.80 -20.35 -18.77
CA SER A 5 -33.47 -20.61 -18.23
C SER A 5 -32.95 -19.38 -17.48
N SER A 6 -32.72 -19.54 -16.17
CA SER A 6 -32.14 -18.50 -15.33
C SER A 6 -30.64 -18.31 -15.65
N PRO A 7 -30.09 -17.08 -15.61
CA PRO A 7 -28.69 -16.86 -15.94
C PRO A 7 -27.78 -17.53 -14.90
N ILE A 8 -26.86 -18.37 -15.38
CA ILE A 8 -25.78 -18.96 -14.59
C ILE A 8 -24.91 -17.80 -14.07
N LYS A 9 -25.05 -17.44 -12.78
CA LYS A 9 -24.11 -16.57 -12.08
C LYS A 9 -22.74 -17.25 -12.11
N LYS A 10 -21.85 -16.81 -13.01
CA LYS A 10 -20.44 -17.22 -13.03
C LYS A 10 -19.85 -16.93 -11.65
N ARG A 11 -19.62 -17.99 -10.86
CA ARG A 11 -18.93 -17.89 -9.57
C ARG A 11 -17.56 -17.27 -9.83
N LYS A 12 -17.30 -16.09 -9.27
CA LYS A 12 -15.95 -15.52 -9.19
C LYS A 12 -15.12 -16.52 -8.39
N LYS A 13 -14.26 -17.28 -9.08
CA LYS A 13 -13.32 -18.22 -8.47
C LYS A 13 -12.38 -17.38 -7.61
N ILE A 14 -12.60 -17.37 -6.29
CA ILE A 14 -11.64 -16.82 -5.34
C ILE A 14 -10.47 -17.79 -5.36
N LEU A 15 -9.47 -17.48 -6.18
CA LEU A 15 -8.21 -18.21 -6.22
C LEU A 15 -7.44 -17.83 -4.96
N SER A 16 -7.24 -18.80 -4.07
CA SER A 16 -6.28 -18.68 -2.96
C SER A 16 -4.91 -18.37 -3.56
N ILE A 17 -4.35 -17.22 -3.21
CA ILE A 17 -3.07 -16.73 -3.72
C ILE A 17 -2.02 -17.12 -2.67
N THR A 18 -1.43 -18.30 -2.80
CA THR A 18 -0.46 -18.83 -1.81
C THR A 18 0.98 -18.89 -2.35
N ASP A 19 1.24 -18.31 -3.53
CA ASP A 19 2.58 -18.29 -4.15
C ASP A 19 3.13 -16.85 -4.22
N PRO A 20 4.25 -16.54 -3.53
CA PRO A 20 4.82 -15.19 -3.48
C PRO A 20 5.32 -14.68 -4.85
N HIS A 21 5.76 -15.54 -5.76
CA HIS A 21 6.22 -15.10 -7.09
C HIS A 21 5.05 -14.73 -8.02
N LEU A 22 3.95 -15.49 -7.97
CA LEU A 22 2.72 -15.15 -8.70
C LEU A 22 1.99 -13.94 -8.09
N THR A 23 2.18 -13.69 -6.78
CA THR A 23 1.59 -12.56 -6.08
C THR A 23 2.16 -11.23 -6.56
N THR A 24 3.49 -11.13 -6.71
CA THR A 24 4.15 -9.91 -7.21
C THR A 24 3.72 -9.57 -8.64
N THR A 25 3.69 -10.55 -9.54
CA THR A 25 3.26 -10.33 -10.95
C THR A 25 1.82 -9.82 -11.03
N ARG A 26 0.88 -10.42 -10.28
CA ARG A 26 -0.52 -9.97 -10.28
C ARG A 26 -0.74 -8.63 -9.60
N ILE A 27 0.03 -8.30 -8.56
CA ILE A 27 0.01 -6.97 -7.96
C ILE A 27 0.43 -5.93 -9.01
N THR A 28 1.52 -6.18 -9.74
CA THR A 28 1.99 -5.29 -10.81
C THR A 28 0.94 -5.15 -11.93
N GLU A 29 0.29 -6.24 -12.36
CA GLU A 29 -0.79 -6.19 -13.37
C GLU A 29 -2.05 -5.44 -12.88
N LEU A 30 -2.39 -5.53 -11.59
CA LEU A 30 -3.50 -4.76 -11.01
C LEU A 30 -3.15 -3.28 -10.87
N GLN A 31 -1.87 -2.97 -10.59
CA GLN A 31 -1.38 -1.59 -10.56
C GLN A 31 -1.50 -0.92 -11.94
N THR A 32 -1.16 -1.64 -13.02
CA THR A 32 -1.23 -1.10 -14.39
C THR A 32 -2.66 -1.01 -14.94
N SER A 33 -3.53 -1.98 -14.63
CA SER A 33 -4.90 -2.04 -15.17
C SER A 33 -5.93 -1.17 -14.44
N GLN A 34 -5.69 -0.78 -13.17
CA GLN A 34 -6.65 0.01 -12.38
C GLN A 34 -6.11 1.32 -11.79
N SER A 35 -4.93 1.79 -12.19
CA SER A 35 -4.27 2.97 -11.62
C SER A 35 -4.23 2.90 -10.08
N ILE A 36 -3.92 1.71 -9.56
CA ILE A 36 -3.78 1.47 -8.12
C ILE A 36 -2.30 1.63 -7.76
N SER A 37 -2.00 2.47 -6.78
CA SER A 37 -0.70 2.55 -6.11
C SER A 37 -0.74 1.74 -4.81
N PHE A 38 0.32 0.98 -4.58
CA PHE A 38 0.62 0.36 -3.30
C PHE A 38 1.94 0.90 -2.83
N ALA A 39 2.07 1.18 -1.55
CA ALA A 39 3.38 1.06 -0.94
C ALA A 39 3.31 0.60 0.51
N ASN A 40 4.39 -0.07 0.87
CA ASN A 40 4.59 -0.73 2.14
C ASN A 40 5.87 -0.15 2.74
N SER A 41 5.89 0.06 4.05
CA SER A 41 7.12 0.40 4.74
C SER A 41 7.14 -0.14 6.15
N VAL A 42 8.35 -0.43 6.61
CA VAL A 42 8.71 -0.78 7.96
C VAL A 42 9.68 0.28 8.48
N TRP A 43 9.33 0.86 9.63
CA TRP A 43 10.16 1.81 10.35
C TRP A 43 10.44 1.22 11.73
N ILE A 44 11.71 1.04 12.07
CA ILE A 44 12.12 0.41 13.33
C ILE A 44 12.93 1.41 14.16
N ASP A 45 12.77 1.39 15.48
CA ASP A 45 13.62 2.21 16.34
C ASP A 45 15.10 1.80 16.18
N ARG A 46 15.99 2.78 16.15
CA ARG A 46 17.44 2.62 15.98
C ARG A 46 18.11 1.87 17.13
N SER A 47 17.44 1.75 18.29
CA SER A 47 17.89 0.86 19.37
C SER A 47 17.85 -0.62 18.99
N PHE A 48 17.16 -0.94 17.87
CA PHE A 48 17.12 -2.27 17.27
C PHE A 48 17.72 -2.22 15.86
N SER A 49 18.39 -3.30 15.47
CA SER A 49 18.87 -3.48 14.09
C SER A 49 18.01 -4.49 13.37
N LEU A 50 17.61 -4.16 12.15
CA LEU A 50 16.82 -5.08 11.34
C LEU A 50 17.74 -6.20 10.82
N ASN A 51 17.35 -7.46 11.03
CA ASN A 51 18.12 -8.60 10.50
C ASN A 51 18.28 -8.45 8.97
N PRO A 52 19.51 -8.52 8.40
CA PRO A 52 19.73 -8.28 6.97
C PRO A 52 18.93 -9.20 6.04
N SER A 53 18.71 -10.47 6.44
CA SER A 53 17.90 -11.41 5.67
C SER A 53 16.43 -11.00 5.70
N TYR A 54 15.93 -10.50 6.84
CA TYR A 54 14.58 -9.98 6.95
C TYR A 54 14.40 -8.69 6.13
N LYS A 55 15.39 -7.78 6.16
CA LYS A 55 15.40 -6.56 5.33
C LYS A 55 15.28 -6.90 3.86
N ARG A 56 16.05 -7.89 3.40
CA ARG A 56 16.00 -8.37 2.01
C ARG A 56 14.60 -8.84 1.63
N ILE A 57 13.94 -9.62 2.50
CA ILE A 57 12.57 -10.10 2.24
C ILE A 57 11.58 -8.93 2.13
N LEU A 58 11.67 -7.94 3.02
CA LEU A 58 10.83 -6.74 2.96
C LEU A 58 11.00 -6.00 1.63
N GLU A 59 12.24 -5.77 1.21
CA GLU A 59 12.54 -5.03 -0.01
C GLU A 59 12.21 -5.84 -1.28
N SER A 60 12.56 -7.12 -1.35
CA SER A 60 12.43 -7.93 -2.56
C SER A 60 11.02 -8.51 -2.78
N SER A 61 10.37 -8.95 -1.71
CA SER A 61 9.11 -9.71 -1.80
C SER A 61 7.90 -8.84 -1.50
N TYR A 62 8.05 -7.87 -0.60
CA TYR A 62 6.96 -6.96 -0.23
C TYR A 62 7.07 -5.59 -0.87
N ASN A 63 8.14 -5.33 -1.63
CA ASN A 63 8.47 -4.02 -2.19
C ASN A 63 8.33 -2.92 -1.14
N ALA A 64 8.79 -3.22 0.08
CA ALA A 64 8.61 -2.39 1.25
C ALA A 64 9.89 -1.61 1.57
N LYS A 65 9.75 -0.32 1.85
CA LYS A 65 10.86 0.48 2.39
C LYS A 65 11.13 0.05 3.83
N ALA A 66 12.36 -0.34 4.15
CA ALA A 66 12.78 -0.63 5.53
C ALA A 66 13.76 0.44 6.01
N LYS A 67 13.46 1.15 7.11
CA LYS A 67 14.31 2.22 7.63
C LYS A 67 14.40 2.22 9.15
N GLU A 68 15.60 2.46 9.67
CA GLU A 68 15.85 2.70 11.09
C GLU A 68 15.66 4.20 11.40
N VAL A 69 14.97 4.51 12.51
CA VAL A 69 14.61 5.87 12.93
C VAL A 69 14.72 6.02 14.44
N ASP A 70 14.67 7.26 14.93
CA ASP A 70 14.76 7.57 16.37
C ASP A 70 13.37 7.97 16.88
N PHE A 71 12.58 6.99 17.30
CA PHE A 71 11.23 7.28 17.82
C PHE A 71 11.33 7.97 19.18
N SER A 72 12.26 7.55 20.02
CA SER A 72 12.38 8.07 21.39
C SER A 72 12.72 9.56 21.47
N ASN A 73 13.58 10.07 20.59
CA ASN A 73 13.99 11.47 20.66
C ASN A 73 13.47 12.33 19.50
N LYS A 74 12.95 11.71 18.44
CA LYS A 74 12.60 12.41 17.18
C LYS A 74 11.24 11.99 16.61
N ALA A 75 10.30 11.53 17.45
CA ALA A 75 8.96 11.09 17.04
C ALA A 75 8.28 12.03 16.02
N ASP A 76 8.23 13.34 16.28
CA ASP A 76 7.62 14.31 15.36
C ASP A 76 8.34 14.40 14.00
N GLN A 77 9.67 14.27 13.99
CA GLN A 77 10.43 14.23 12.73
C GLN A 77 10.13 12.95 11.96
N VAL A 78 9.95 11.82 12.66
CA VAL A 78 9.57 10.56 12.04
C VAL A 78 8.15 10.63 11.46
N ILE A 79 7.20 11.24 12.17
CA ILE A 79 5.83 11.49 11.65
C ILE A 79 5.91 12.27 10.33
N ASN A 80 6.70 13.36 10.29
CA ASN A 80 6.88 14.17 9.10
C ASN A 80 7.52 13.38 7.94
N GLU A 81 8.49 12.52 8.24
CA GLU A 81 9.13 11.69 7.22
C GLU A 81 8.16 10.65 6.65
N VAL A 82 7.41 9.94 7.50
CA VAL A 82 6.42 8.94 7.08
C VAL A 82 5.35 9.59 6.21
N ASN A 83 4.79 10.72 6.65
CA ASN A 83 3.79 11.46 5.89
C ASN A 83 4.32 11.92 4.51
N SER A 84 5.55 12.44 4.48
CA SER A 84 6.18 12.87 3.23
C SER A 84 6.40 11.70 2.27
N TRP A 85 6.86 10.56 2.78
CA TRP A 85 7.09 9.36 1.98
C TRP A 85 5.76 8.82 1.42
N VAL A 86 4.72 8.65 2.26
CA VAL A 86 3.39 8.19 1.81
C VAL A 86 2.79 9.14 0.78
N LYS A 87 2.94 10.45 0.96
CA LYS A 87 2.50 11.45 -0.03
C LYS A 87 3.17 11.25 -1.38
N ASN A 88 4.47 10.97 -1.40
CA ASN A 88 5.19 10.74 -2.65
C ASN A 88 4.71 9.46 -3.37
N GLU A 89 4.70 8.33 -2.65
CA GLU A 89 4.32 7.03 -3.21
C GLU A 89 2.86 6.96 -3.67
N THR A 90 1.99 7.71 -3.01
CA THR A 90 0.56 7.80 -3.38
C THR A 90 0.26 8.93 -4.35
N LYS A 91 1.29 9.59 -4.91
CA LYS A 91 1.14 10.73 -5.83
C LYS A 91 0.24 11.84 -5.25
N GLY A 92 0.33 12.04 -3.94
CA GLY A 92 -0.39 13.05 -3.18
C GLY A 92 -1.83 12.69 -2.81
N LEU A 93 -2.29 11.45 -3.07
CA LEU A 93 -3.63 10.99 -2.69
C LEU A 93 -3.77 10.84 -1.18
N ILE A 94 -2.72 10.40 -0.48
CA ILE A 94 -2.66 10.35 0.98
C ILE A 94 -1.58 11.32 1.43
N LYS A 95 -1.96 12.36 2.17
CA LYS A 95 -1.04 13.43 2.59
C LYS A 95 -0.55 13.29 4.03
N ASN A 96 -1.46 12.95 4.93
CA ASN A 96 -1.23 12.82 6.36
C ASN A 96 -1.72 11.44 6.79
N LEU A 97 -0.80 10.48 6.85
CA LEU A 97 -1.09 9.14 7.37
C LEU A 97 -1.09 9.14 8.91
N LEU A 98 -0.08 9.81 9.49
CA LEU A 98 0.11 9.92 10.92
C LEU A 98 -0.24 11.34 11.38
N PRO A 99 -1.22 11.52 12.28
CA PRO A 99 -1.47 12.82 12.89
C PRO A 99 -0.35 13.21 13.87
N PRO A 100 -0.20 14.50 14.21
CA PRO A 100 0.75 14.94 15.24
C PRO A 100 0.52 14.21 16.58
N GLY A 101 1.60 13.83 17.26
CA GLY A 101 1.54 13.10 18.53
C GLY A 101 1.04 11.65 18.45
N SER A 102 0.91 11.06 17.25
CA SER A 102 0.44 9.68 17.09
C SER A 102 1.51 8.62 17.32
N LEU A 103 2.77 9.03 17.50
CA LEU A 103 3.88 8.14 17.84
C LEU A 103 4.33 8.45 19.25
N TYR A 104 4.53 7.40 20.03
CA TYR A 104 5.08 7.47 21.38
C TYR A 104 6.57 7.17 21.35
N ASP A 105 7.30 7.62 22.38
CA ASP A 105 8.74 7.45 22.53
C ASP A 105 9.17 5.98 22.77
N ASP A 106 8.24 5.13 23.19
CA ASP A 106 8.39 3.68 23.34
C ASP A 106 7.98 2.89 22.08
N THR A 107 7.68 3.57 20.96
CA THR A 107 7.37 2.91 19.70
C THR A 107 8.61 2.16 19.18
N VAL A 108 8.50 0.84 19.05
CA VAL A 108 9.59 -0.01 18.53
C VAL A 108 9.47 -0.23 17.02
N LEU A 109 8.25 -0.37 16.50
CA LEU A 109 8.00 -0.77 15.12
C LEU A 109 6.73 -0.13 14.56
N LEU A 110 6.84 0.50 13.40
CA LEU A 110 5.72 1.00 12.61
C LEU A 110 5.65 0.27 11.27
N PHE A 111 4.55 -0.43 11.04
CA PHE A 111 4.19 -0.99 9.74
C PHE A 111 3.14 -0.10 9.08
N ALA A 112 3.46 0.47 7.91
CA ALA A 112 2.53 1.26 7.12
C ALA A 112 2.26 0.57 5.78
N ARG A 113 0.99 0.26 5.52
CA ARG A 113 0.49 -0.27 4.25
C ARG A 113 -0.63 0.61 3.75
N TYR A 114 -0.59 0.95 2.46
CA TYR A 114 -1.64 1.76 1.84
C TYR A 114 -1.95 1.32 0.42
N THR A 115 -3.19 1.63 0.04
CA THR A 115 -3.72 1.44 -1.30
C THR A 115 -4.37 2.75 -1.73
N ALA A 116 -3.96 3.29 -2.87
CA ALA A 116 -4.54 4.50 -3.43
C ALA A 116 -4.98 4.23 -4.85
N LYS A 117 -6.23 4.56 -5.19
CA LYS A 117 -6.77 4.37 -6.53
C LYS A 117 -6.95 5.72 -7.20
N ASP A 118 -6.25 5.94 -8.30
CA ASP A 118 -6.42 7.14 -9.10
C ASP A 118 -7.61 6.98 -10.05
N ASN A 119 -8.72 7.67 -9.74
CA ASN A 119 -9.92 7.68 -10.57
C ASN A 119 -9.95 8.87 -11.56
N ARG A 120 -8.89 9.69 -11.65
CA ARG A 120 -8.89 10.92 -12.48
C ARG A 120 -9.20 10.63 -13.95
N ILE A 121 -8.63 9.58 -14.53
CA ILE A 121 -8.89 9.18 -15.93
C ILE A 121 -10.36 8.80 -16.15
N LYS A 122 -10.98 8.10 -15.19
CA LYS A 122 -12.41 7.74 -15.30
C LYS A 122 -13.31 8.97 -15.22
N ASN A 123 -12.98 9.93 -14.35
CA ASN A 123 -13.74 11.17 -14.22
C ASN A 123 -13.57 12.06 -15.45
N SER A 124 -12.38 12.12 -16.05
CA SER A 124 -12.14 12.84 -17.31
C SER A 124 -12.95 12.28 -18.48
N ILE A 125 -13.04 10.95 -18.61
CA ILE A 125 -13.85 10.31 -19.66
C ILE A 125 -15.34 10.56 -19.44
N LYS A 126 -15.81 10.51 -18.18
CA LYS A 126 -17.20 10.82 -17.86
C LYS A 126 -17.58 12.24 -18.28
N HIS A 127 -16.71 13.22 -18.03
CA HIS A 127 -16.96 14.61 -18.41
C HIS A 127 -16.98 14.82 -19.93
N ILE A 128 -16.14 14.09 -20.68
CA ILE A 128 -16.11 14.13 -22.15
C ILE A 128 -17.38 13.51 -22.76
N GLN A 129 -18.02 12.54 -22.09
CA GLN A 129 -19.22 11.87 -22.60
C GLN A 129 -20.54 12.57 -22.21
N GLU A 130 -20.49 13.52 -21.27
CA GLU A 130 -21.64 14.29 -20.79
C GLU A 130 -21.72 15.71 -21.41
N THR A 131 -20.85 16.01 -22.38
CA THR A 131 -20.83 17.27 -23.16
C THR A 131 -21.16 16.99 -24.62
#